data_AF-A0A9F5J3Y0-F1
#
_entry.id   AF-A0A9F5J3Y0-F1
#
_cell.length_a   1.000
_cell.length_b   1.000
_cell.length_c   1.000
_cell.angle_alpha   90.00
_cell.angle_beta   90.00
_cell.angle_gamma   90.00
#
_symmetry.space_group_name_H-M   'P 1'
#
loop_
_entity.id
_entity.type
_entity.pdbx_description
1 polymer ?
#
loop_
_entity_poly.entity_id
_entity_poly.type
_entity_poly.pdbx_seq_one_letter_code
_entity_poly.pdbx_strand_id
1 'polypeptide(L)'
;MQHKTPEKCVESCYRAHLEANAEKWSKLLISLEELIKWLNLKDDELKKQMPVGGDVPTLQQQYDQCKALRRELKEKEQVILSAVDQARMFLADQPIEGPEEPRKNLHSKSELTPEEKAQKIAKAMRKQSVEVKEKWESLNTCASSWQKQIDQALEKLKDLQCSMDDLDADLREAENVRNNWKPIGDRLMASLQDEVDKTTAFREEISPINLKIKCINDLSSQLSPLDLHPSLKISRQLDDLNMRWKLLQ
;
A
#
# COMPACT_ATOMS: atom_id res chain seq x y z
N MET A 1 -28.72 -11.92 67.52
CA MET A 1 -27.51 -11.38 66.88
C MET A 1 -27.83 -11.05 65.44
N GLN A 2 -27.74 -9.75 65.11
CA GLN A 2 -27.70 -9.09 63.79
C GLN A 2 -28.47 -9.74 62.63
N HIS A 3 -29.70 -9.25 62.41
CA HIS A 3 -30.42 -9.37 61.14
C HIS A 3 -29.64 -8.65 60.03
N LYS A 4 -29.11 -9.41 59.06
CA LYS A 4 -28.66 -8.85 57.77
C LYS A 4 -29.92 -8.49 56.99
N THR A 5 -30.20 -7.19 56.84
CA THR A 5 -31.34 -6.68 56.08
C THR A 5 -31.21 -7.03 54.59
N PRO A 6 -32.30 -7.44 53.91
CA PRO A 6 -32.28 -7.84 52.50
C PRO A 6 -31.82 -6.72 51.54
N GLU A 7 -31.98 -5.44 51.92
CA GLU A 7 -31.52 -4.28 51.15
C GLU A 7 -29.99 -4.25 50.93
N LYS A 8 -29.19 -4.68 51.91
CA LYS A 8 -27.72 -4.74 51.77
C LYS A 8 -27.27 -5.78 50.76
N CYS A 9 -28.03 -6.86 50.57
CA CYS A 9 -27.74 -7.88 49.55
C CYS A 9 -28.09 -7.39 48.14
N VAL A 10 -29.18 -6.64 47.97
CA VAL A 10 -29.57 -6.06 46.68
C VAL A 10 -28.58 -4.97 46.23
N GLU A 11 -28.16 -4.09 47.15
CA GLU A 11 -27.17 -3.05 46.85
C GLU A 11 -25.79 -3.64 46.55
N SER A 12 -25.39 -4.71 47.24
CA SER A 12 -24.14 -5.44 46.96
C SER A 12 -24.18 -6.19 45.62
N CYS A 13 -25.33 -6.71 45.21
CA CYS A 13 -25.49 -7.41 43.92
C CYS A 13 -25.54 -6.41 42.75
N TYR A 14 -26.19 -5.26 42.95
CA TYR A 14 -26.18 -4.15 42.00
C TYR A 14 -24.77 -3.57 41.81
N ARG A 15 -24.01 -3.36 42.88
CA ARG A 15 -22.60 -2.93 42.80
C ARG A 15 -21.71 -3.96 42.08
N ALA A 16 -21.83 -5.25 42.39
CA ALA A 16 -21.06 -6.30 41.73
C ALA A 16 -21.39 -6.41 40.22
N HIS A 17 -22.65 -6.21 39.85
CA HIS A 17 -23.07 -6.17 38.46
C HIS A 17 -22.50 -4.96 37.72
N LEU A 18 -22.53 -3.77 38.33
CA LEU A 18 -21.92 -2.55 37.78
C LEU A 18 -20.39 -2.68 37.65
N GLU A 19 -19.72 -3.31 38.62
CA GLU A 19 -18.26 -3.55 38.59
C GLU A 19 -17.86 -4.54 37.51
N ALA A 20 -18.57 -5.67 37.38
CA ALA A 20 -18.32 -6.64 36.31
C ALA A 20 -18.55 -6.03 34.91
N ASN A 21 -19.56 -5.15 34.79
CA ASN A 21 -19.81 -4.40 33.57
C ASN A 21 -18.68 -3.41 33.28
N ALA A 22 -18.26 -2.63 34.29
CA ALA A 22 -17.14 -1.69 34.15
C ALA A 22 -15.83 -2.37 33.75
N GLU A 23 -15.54 -3.56 34.28
CA GLU A 23 -14.35 -4.33 33.91
C GLU A 23 -14.40 -4.81 32.46
N LYS A 24 -15.56 -5.33 32.01
CA LYS A 24 -15.77 -5.72 30.62
C LYS A 24 -15.53 -4.56 29.65
N TRP A 25 -16.04 -3.37 29.95
CA TRP A 25 -15.87 -2.18 29.10
C TRP A 25 -14.46 -1.60 29.17
N SER A 26 -13.81 -1.69 30.33
CA SER A 26 -12.39 -1.33 30.46
C SER A 26 -11.51 -2.22 29.58
N LYS A 27 -11.81 -3.53 29.50
CA LYS A 27 -11.13 -4.46 28.58
C LYS A 27 -11.36 -4.09 27.11
N LEU A 28 -12.59 -3.70 26.75
CA LEU A 28 -12.89 -3.25 25.38
C LEU A 28 -12.15 -1.96 25.01
N LEU A 29 -12.04 -0.99 25.93
CA LEU A 29 -11.23 0.22 25.71
C LEU A 29 -9.77 -0.12 25.44
N ILE A 30 -9.17 -1.01 26.23
CA ILE A 30 -7.79 -1.47 26.01
C ILE A 30 -7.66 -2.10 24.61
N SER A 31 -8.63 -2.94 24.23
CA SER A 31 -8.64 -3.56 22.89
C SER A 31 -8.76 -2.53 21.76
N LEU A 32 -9.60 -1.50 21.91
CA LEU A 32 -9.70 -0.42 20.92
C LEU A 32 -8.39 0.39 20.84
N GLU A 33 -7.75 0.69 21.95
CA GLU A 33 -6.44 1.37 21.95
C GLU A 33 -5.36 0.54 21.27
N GLU A 34 -5.32 -0.78 21.49
CA GLU A 34 -4.42 -1.69 20.80
C GLU A 34 -4.68 -1.72 19.29
N LEU A 35 -5.95 -1.73 18.87
CA LEU A 35 -6.33 -1.62 17.46
C LEU A 35 -5.87 -0.29 16.86
N ILE A 36 -6.05 0.84 17.55
CA ILE A 36 -5.56 2.15 17.08
C ILE A 36 -4.05 2.13 16.90
N LYS A 37 -3.30 1.59 17.88
CA LYS A 37 -1.83 1.49 17.79
C LYS A 37 -1.41 0.63 16.61
N TRP A 38 -2.08 -0.51 16.41
CA TRP A 38 -1.81 -1.39 15.28
C TRP A 38 -2.12 -0.72 13.93
N LEU A 39 -3.25 -0.02 13.82
CA LEU A 39 -3.62 0.74 12.62
C LEU A 39 -2.59 1.82 12.29
N ASN A 40 -2.13 2.58 13.29
CA ASN A 40 -1.07 3.58 13.11
C ASN A 40 0.23 2.94 12.63
N LEU A 41 0.63 1.81 13.24
CA LEU A 41 1.84 1.09 12.84
C LEU A 41 1.77 0.66 11.37
N LYS A 42 0.61 0.15 10.92
CA LYS A 42 0.41 -0.28 9.53
C LYS A 42 0.32 0.87 8.55
N ASP A 43 -0.27 1.99 8.95
CA ASP A 43 -0.24 3.23 8.17
C ASP A 43 1.18 3.78 8.01
N ASP A 44 1.99 3.77 9.07
CA ASP A 44 3.40 4.16 9.02
C ASP A 44 4.24 3.19 8.16
N GLU A 45 3.98 1.89 8.24
CA GLU A 45 4.64 0.88 7.42
C GLU A 45 4.30 1.06 5.93
N LEU A 46 3.04 1.37 5.61
CA LEU A 46 2.60 1.69 4.26
C LEU A 46 3.28 2.96 3.73
N LYS A 47 3.36 4.02 4.55
CA LYS A 47 4.04 5.28 4.19
C LYS A 47 5.53 5.08 3.94
N LYS A 48 6.20 4.20 4.69
CA LYS A 48 7.63 3.87 4.49
C LYS A 48 7.91 3.20 3.14
N GLN A 49 6.91 2.58 2.52
CA GLN A 49 7.08 2.00 1.19
C GLN A 49 7.07 3.05 0.08
N MET A 50 6.69 4.30 0.37
CA MET A 50 6.67 5.38 -0.60
C MET A 50 8.05 6.05 -0.65
N PRO A 51 8.61 6.36 -1.84
CA PRO A 51 7.97 6.37 -3.17
C PRO A 51 8.04 5.04 -3.96
N VAL A 52 7.40 5.01 -5.13
CA VAL A 52 7.39 3.88 -6.08
C VAL A 52 8.81 3.55 -6.52
N GLY A 53 9.18 2.26 -6.50
CA GLY A 53 10.49 1.78 -6.92
C GLY A 53 10.78 2.00 -8.40
N GLY A 54 12.04 2.28 -8.73
CA GLY A 54 12.48 2.56 -10.11
C GLY A 54 12.94 1.33 -10.90
N ASP A 55 12.94 0.13 -10.32
CA ASP A 55 13.27 -1.13 -11.01
C ASP A 55 12.29 -2.25 -10.63
N VAL A 56 12.19 -3.26 -11.51
CA VAL A 56 11.27 -4.38 -11.36
C VAL A 56 11.48 -5.14 -10.04
N PRO A 57 12.71 -5.45 -9.59
CA PRO A 57 12.92 -6.11 -8.30
C PRO A 57 12.38 -5.32 -7.12
N THR A 58 12.65 -4.01 -7.06
CA THR A 58 12.19 -3.13 -5.97
C THR A 58 10.68 -3.02 -5.96
N LEU A 59 10.06 -2.82 -7.14
CA LEU A 59 8.60 -2.81 -7.28
C LEU A 59 7.95 -4.14 -6.92
N GLN A 60 8.58 -5.25 -7.29
CA GLN A 60 8.08 -6.58 -6.96
C GLN A 60 8.11 -6.80 -5.44
N GLN A 61 9.15 -6.33 -4.75
CA GLN A 61 9.21 -6.34 -3.29
C GLN A 61 8.10 -5.48 -2.67
N GLN A 62 7.88 -4.26 -3.17
CA GLN A 62 6.79 -3.39 -2.71
C GLN A 62 5.42 -4.04 -2.95
N TYR A 63 5.21 -4.65 -4.11
CA TYR A 63 4.00 -5.39 -4.45
C TYR A 63 3.73 -6.53 -3.46
N ASP A 64 4.75 -7.33 -3.15
CA ASP A 64 4.64 -8.45 -2.21
C ASP A 64 4.30 -7.97 -0.80
N GLN A 65 4.90 -6.86 -0.36
CA GLN A 65 4.59 -6.23 0.92
C GLN A 65 3.16 -5.68 0.97
N CYS A 66 2.67 -5.05 -0.11
CA CYS A 66 1.27 -4.59 -0.21
C CYS A 66 0.28 -5.74 -0.12
N LYS A 67 0.59 -6.85 -0.80
CA LYS A 67 -0.20 -8.08 -0.78
C LYS A 67 -0.22 -8.72 0.61
N ALA A 68 0.90 -8.68 1.33
CA ALA A 68 0.97 -9.11 2.72
C ALA A 68 0.10 -8.22 3.63
N LEU A 69 0.23 -6.90 3.53
CA LEU A 69 -0.59 -5.93 4.28
C LEU A 69 -2.09 -6.17 4.05
N ARG A 70 -2.53 -6.36 2.80
CA ARG A 70 -3.93 -6.68 2.45
C ARG A 70 -4.44 -7.93 3.16
N ARG A 71 -3.60 -8.95 3.30
CA ARG A 71 -3.96 -10.20 3.99
C ARG A 71 -4.13 -9.95 5.49
N GLU A 72 -3.19 -9.26 6.11
CA GLU A 72 -3.26 -8.90 7.52
C GLU A 72 -4.49 -8.03 7.84
N LEU A 73 -4.81 -7.06 6.99
CA LEU A 73 -6.03 -6.26 7.11
C LEU A 73 -7.26 -7.19 7.10
N LYS A 74 -7.37 -8.08 6.11
CA LYS A 74 -8.50 -9.02 6.01
C LYS A 74 -8.63 -9.93 7.24
N GLU A 75 -7.52 -10.37 7.82
CA GLU A 75 -7.52 -11.18 9.05
C GLU A 75 -8.00 -10.37 10.26
N LYS A 76 -7.64 -9.08 10.34
CA LYS A 76 -8.06 -8.18 11.44
C LYS A 76 -9.44 -7.55 11.27
N GLU A 77 -10.00 -7.58 10.06
CA GLU A 77 -11.29 -6.99 9.73
C GLU A 77 -12.41 -7.41 10.71
N GLN A 78 -12.56 -8.71 10.96
CA GLN A 78 -13.60 -9.22 11.86
C GLN A 78 -13.41 -8.74 13.31
N VAL A 79 -12.17 -8.64 13.78
CA VAL A 79 -11.85 -8.15 15.12
C VAL A 79 -12.20 -6.67 15.25
N ILE A 80 -11.85 -5.88 14.24
CA ILE A 80 -12.13 -4.44 14.21
C ILE A 80 -13.64 -4.18 14.17
N LEU A 81 -14.36 -4.85 13.27
CA LEU A 81 -15.82 -4.71 13.15
C LEU A 81 -16.54 -5.13 14.43
N SER A 82 -16.12 -6.25 15.04
CA SER A 82 -16.68 -6.73 16.31
C SER A 82 -16.41 -5.76 17.46
N ALA A 83 -15.20 -5.22 17.59
CA ALA A 83 -14.86 -4.27 18.64
C ALA A 83 -15.66 -2.95 18.52
N VAL A 84 -15.82 -2.44 17.29
CA VAL A 84 -16.65 -1.26 17.01
C VAL A 84 -18.12 -1.54 17.28
N ASP A 85 -18.63 -2.73 16.94
CA ASP A 85 -20.02 -3.10 17.22
C ASP A 85 -20.29 -3.24 18.73
N GLN A 86 -19.39 -3.87 19.48
CA GLN A 86 -19.48 -3.95 20.95
C GLN A 86 -19.46 -2.56 21.59
N ALA A 87 -18.64 -1.64 21.07
CA ALA A 87 -18.62 -0.25 21.53
C ALA A 87 -19.94 0.47 21.22
N ARG A 88 -20.53 0.21 20.05
CA ARG A 88 -21.85 0.74 19.67
C ARG A 88 -22.97 0.21 20.57
N MET A 89 -23.00 -1.10 20.83
CA MET A 89 -23.97 -1.72 21.74
C MET A 89 -23.89 -1.10 23.14
N PHE A 90 -22.67 -0.95 23.68
CA PHE A 90 -22.47 -0.29 24.97
C PHE A 90 -23.00 1.15 25.02
N LEU A 91 -22.77 1.93 23.97
CA LEU A 91 -23.25 3.30 23.88
C LEU A 91 -24.78 3.38 23.75
N ALA A 92 -25.42 2.36 23.18
CA ALA A 92 -26.87 2.25 23.09
C ALA A 92 -27.52 1.80 24.42
N ASP A 93 -26.82 0.98 25.20
CA ASP A 93 -27.25 0.51 26.53
C ASP A 93 -27.00 1.54 27.65
N GLN A 94 -26.38 2.69 27.34
CA GLN A 94 -26.29 3.80 28.31
C GLN A 94 -27.70 4.38 28.54
N PRO A 95 -28.14 4.55 29.80
CA PRO A 95 -29.42 5.18 30.09
C PRO A 95 -29.47 6.56 29.42
N ILE A 96 -30.50 6.78 28.60
CA ILE A 96 -30.78 8.08 27.98
C ILE A 96 -30.92 9.09 29.11
N GLU A 97 -30.08 10.12 29.08
CA GLU A 97 -30.10 11.26 29.98
C GLU A 97 -31.53 11.85 29.98
N GLY A 98 -32.33 11.48 30.99
CA GLY A 98 -33.54 12.22 31.32
C GLY A 98 -33.14 13.64 31.75
N PRO A 99 -33.94 14.68 31.48
CA PRO A 99 -33.55 16.07 31.70
C PRO A 99 -32.96 16.27 33.11
N GLU A 100 -31.75 16.83 33.19
CA GLU A 100 -31.04 17.12 34.44
C GLU A 100 -31.99 17.80 35.45
N GLU A 101 -32.32 17.11 36.55
CA GLU A 101 -32.83 17.80 37.73
C GLU A 101 -31.65 18.43 38.48
N PRO A 102 -31.62 19.76 38.68
CA PRO A 102 -30.51 20.46 39.28
C PRO A 102 -30.48 20.24 40.80
N ARG A 103 -29.82 19.16 41.25
CA ARG A 103 -29.56 18.93 42.67
C ARG A 103 -28.18 19.42 43.04
N LYS A 104 -28.15 20.70 43.42
CA LYS A 104 -27.12 21.28 44.30
C LYS A 104 -26.86 20.31 45.46
N ASN A 105 -25.65 19.77 45.58
CA ASN A 105 -25.02 19.55 46.90
C ASN A 105 -23.50 19.49 46.77
N LEU A 106 -22.91 20.46 47.44
CA LEU A 106 -21.50 20.77 47.59
C LEU A 106 -20.87 19.79 48.59
N HIS A 107 -20.18 18.74 48.14
CA HIS A 107 -19.19 18.03 48.96
C HIS A 107 -18.02 17.53 48.11
N SER A 108 -16.94 18.31 48.14
CA SER A 108 -15.61 17.95 47.66
C SER A 108 -14.93 16.94 48.61
N LYS A 109 -14.89 15.66 48.22
CA LYS A 109 -13.84 14.70 48.61
C LYS A 109 -13.57 13.74 47.45
N SER A 110 -12.28 13.43 47.29
CA SER A 110 -11.65 12.79 46.13
C SER A 110 -11.96 11.29 45.99
N GLU A 111 -13.17 10.93 45.58
CA GLU A 111 -13.47 9.63 44.95
C GLU A 111 -14.54 9.85 43.87
N LEU A 112 -14.15 9.71 42.59
CA LEU A 112 -15.09 9.78 41.47
C LEU A 112 -16.26 8.83 41.73
N THR A 113 -17.48 9.34 41.68
CA THR A 113 -18.69 8.53 41.80
C THR A 113 -18.68 7.44 40.71
N PRO A 114 -19.24 6.25 40.95
CA PRO A 114 -19.35 5.19 39.94
C PRO A 114 -19.97 5.67 38.62
N GLU A 115 -20.86 6.65 38.71
CA GLU A 115 -21.55 7.31 37.59
C GLU A 115 -20.61 8.22 36.77
N GLU A 116 -19.78 9.04 37.41
CA GLU A 116 -18.73 9.82 36.72
C GLU A 116 -17.68 8.92 36.06
N LYS A 117 -17.35 7.78 36.67
CA LYS A 117 -16.44 6.77 36.08
C LYS A 117 -17.07 6.13 34.84
N ALA A 118 -18.34 5.74 34.90
CA ALA A 118 -19.08 5.20 33.76
C ALA A 118 -19.18 6.22 32.61
N GLN A 119 -19.45 7.49 32.92
CA GLN A 119 -19.53 8.55 31.91
C GLN A 119 -18.18 8.81 31.21
N LYS A 120 -17.06 8.75 31.94
CA LYS A 120 -15.71 8.84 31.35
C LYS A 120 -15.42 7.67 30.41
N ILE A 121 -15.79 6.44 30.80
CA ILE A 121 -15.67 5.25 29.96
C ILE A 121 -16.52 5.39 28.70
N ALA A 122 -17.77 5.88 28.81
CA ALA A 122 -18.64 6.15 27.65
C ALA A 122 -18.06 7.19 26.69
N LYS A 123 -17.51 8.29 27.20
CA LYS A 123 -16.85 9.32 26.37
C LYS A 123 -15.62 8.75 25.66
N ALA A 124 -14.77 8.01 26.38
CA ALA A 124 -13.59 7.36 25.81
C ALA A 124 -13.98 6.32 24.74
N MET A 125 -14.99 5.49 25.02
CA MET A 125 -15.47 4.45 24.10
C MET A 125 -15.99 5.05 22.80
N ARG A 126 -16.78 6.13 22.90
CA ARG A 126 -17.28 6.86 21.72
C ARG A 126 -16.13 7.42 20.90
N LYS A 127 -15.14 8.05 21.54
CA LYS A 127 -13.98 8.60 20.83
C LYS A 127 -13.16 7.51 20.14
N GLN A 128 -12.78 6.46 20.86
CA GLN A 128 -11.91 5.41 20.33
C GLN A 128 -12.60 4.58 19.25
N SER A 129 -13.89 4.27 19.39
CA SER A 129 -14.62 3.53 18.35
C SER A 129 -14.72 4.30 17.03
N VAL A 130 -14.97 5.62 17.09
CA VAL A 130 -14.93 6.49 15.89
C VAL A 130 -13.52 6.53 15.31
N GLU A 131 -12.50 6.71 16.14
CA GLU A 131 -11.10 6.76 15.70
C GLU A 131 -10.64 5.45 15.04
N VAL A 132 -10.99 4.28 15.62
CA VAL A 132 -10.72 2.96 15.03
C VAL A 132 -11.37 2.86 13.65
N LYS A 133 -12.65 3.26 13.53
CA LYS A 133 -13.39 3.19 12.28
C LYS A 133 -12.78 4.08 11.20
N GLU A 134 -12.51 5.35 11.52
CA GLU A 134 -11.92 6.31 10.58
C GLU A 134 -10.53 5.86 10.11
N LYS A 135 -9.68 5.41 11.04
CA LYS A 135 -8.34 4.92 10.70
C LYS A 135 -8.38 3.65 9.86
N TRP A 136 -9.30 2.73 10.17
CA TRP A 136 -9.51 1.52 9.40
C TRP A 136 -9.95 1.83 7.95
N GLU A 137 -10.92 2.72 7.77
CA GLU A 137 -11.40 3.13 6.45
C GLU A 137 -10.32 3.88 5.65
N SER A 138 -9.60 4.79 6.31
CA SER A 138 -8.48 5.54 5.71
C SER A 138 -7.35 4.61 5.26
N LEU A 139 -6.91 3.69 6.13
CA LEU A 139 -5.85 2.74 5.82
C LEU A 139 -6.25 1.81 4.67
N ASN A 140 -7.48 1.31 4.65
CA ASN A 140 -7.97 0.48 3.54
C ASN A 140 -8.01 1.24 2.21
N THR A 141 -8.42 2.52 2.25
CA THR A 141 -8.45 3.38 1.06
C THR A 141 -7.03 3.64 0.56
N CYS A 142 -6.11 3.99 1.46
CA CYS A 142 -4.70 4.24 1.14
C CYS A 142 -4.03 2.97 0.59
N ALA A 143 -4.16 1.83 1.27
CA ALA A 143 -3.61 0.55 0.82
C ALA A 143 -4.22 0.09 -0.52
N SER A 144 -5.48 0.43 -0.79
CA SER A 144 -6.12 0.12 -2.07
C SER A 144 -5.60 0.99 -3.21
N SER A 145 -5.44 2.29 -2.98
CA SER A 145 -4.85 3.23 -3.93
C SER A 145 -3.39 2.87 -4.23
N TRP A 146 -2.61 2.61 -3.19
CA TRP A 146 -1.20 2.25 -3.31
C TRP A 146 -1.00 0.94 -4.09
N GLN A 147 -1.79 -0.10 -3.81
CA GLN A 147 -1.75 -1.33 -4.60
C GLN A 147 -1.99 -1.06 -6.09
N LYS A 148 -2.99 -0.24 -6.44
CA LYS A 148 -3.25 0.09 -7.86
C LYS A 148 -2.07 0.81 -8.51
N GLN A 149 -1.44 1.73 -7.78
CA GLN A 149 -0.24 2.42 -8.27
C GLN A 149 0.91 1.45 -8.51
N ILE A 150 1.16 0.55 -7.54
CA ILE A 150 2.22 -0.47 -7.67
C ILE A 150 1.92 -1.48 -8.79
N ASP A 151 0.67 -1.90 -8.96
CA ASP A 151 0.27 -2.81 -10.04
C ASP A 151 0.55 -2.19 -11.42
N GLN A 152 0.13 -0.94 -11.61
CA GLN A 152 0.33 -0.19 -12.86
C GLN A 152 1.82 0.08 -13.11
N ALA A 153 2.55 0.51 -12.09
CA ALA A 153 3.99 0.74 -12.16
C ALA A 153 4.75 -0.53 -12.56
N LEU A 154 4.43 -1.66 -11.91
CA LEU A 154 5.08 -2.94 -12.15
C LEU A 154 4.79 -3.47 -13.55
N GLU A 155 3.56 -3.34 -14.04
CA GLU A 155 3.20 -3.69 -15.41
C GLU A 155 4.00 -2.88 -16.43
N LYS A 156 3.98 -1.54 -16.32
CA LYS A 156 4.69 -0.66 -17.27
C LYS A 156 6.20 -0.87 -17.26
N LEU A 157 6.78 -1.12 -16.09
CA LEU A 157 8.21 -1.35 -15.99
C LEU A 157 8.63 -2.72 -16.52
N LYS A 158 7.78 -3.74 -16.39
CA LYS A 158 7.97 -5.05 -17.03
C LYS A 158 7.86 -4.93 -18.54
N ASP A 159 6.86 -4.22 -19.07
CA ASP A 159 6.71 -3.98 -20.51
C ASP A 159 7.94 -3.28 -21.10
N LEU A 160 8.43 -2.25 -20.39
CA LEU A 160 9.66 -1.55 -20.78
C LEU A 160 10.86 -2.50 -20.77
N GLN A 161 11.03 -3.27 -19.70
CA GLN A 161 12.16 -4.20 -19.58
C GLN A 161 12.13 -5.29 -20.67
N CYS A 162 10.97 -5.89 -20.94
CA CYS A 162 10.81 -6.86 -22.01
C CYS A 162 11.12 -6.23 -23.38
N SER A 163 10.62 -5.03 -23.65
CA SER A 163 10.91 -4.32 -24.91
C SER A 163 12.39 -3.99 -25.06
N MET A 164 13.08 -3.66 -23.97
CA MET A 164 14.53 -3.41 -23.95
C MET A 164 15.31 -4.70 -24.21
N ASP A 165 14.92 -5.83 -23.61
CA ASP A 165 15.57 -7.12 -23.84
C ASP A 165 15.39 -7.58 -25.30
N ASP A 166 14.19 -7.38 -25.87
CA ASP A 166 13.90 -7.66 -27.28
C ASP A 166 14.69 -6.75 -28.23
N LEU A 167 14.94 -5.49 -27.86
CA LEU A 167 15.79 -4.59 -28.63
C LEU A 167 17.28 -4.97 -28.51
N ASP A 168 17.73 -5.36 -27.31
CA ASP A 168 19.11 -5.82 -27.09
C ASP A 168 19.44 -7.03 -27.97
N ALA A 169 18.52 -7.99 -28.05
CA ALA A 169 18.66 -9.18 -28.89
C ALA A 169 18.78 -8.82 -30.39
N ASP A 170 17.86 -8.01 -30.92
CA ASP A 170 17.90 -7.57 -32.32
C ASP A 170 19.18 -6.78 -32.64
N LEU A 171 19.60 -5.88 -31.73
CA LEU A 171 20.82 -5.10 -31.91
C LEU A 171 22.05 -6.00 -31.95
N ARG A 172 22.13 -7.02 -31.09
CA ARG A 172 23.25 -8.00 -31.12
C ARG A 172 23.30 -8.77 -32.43
N GLU A 173 22.15 -9.16 -32.96
CA GLU A 173 22.07 -9.86 -34.25
C GLU A 173 22.53 -8.94 -35.39
N ALA A 174 22.01 -7.71 -35.45
CA ALA A 174 22.39 -6.73 -36.46
C ALA A 174 23.89 -6.35 -36.38
N GLU A 175 24.42 -6.17 -35.17
CA GLU A 175 25.85 -5.93 -34.92
C GLU A 175 26.70 -7.12 -35.41
N ASN A 176 26.27 -8.35 -35.15
CA ASN A 176 26.98 -9.53 -35.60
C ASN A 176 26.99 -9.64 -37.13
N VAL A 177 25.85 -9.39 -37.80
CA VAL A 177 25.78 -9.35 -39.27
C VAL A 177 26.76 -8.32 -39.82
N ARG A 178 26.75 -7.09 -39.27
CA ARG A 178 27.65 -6.01 -39.70
C ARG A 178 29.13 -6.31 -39.46
N ASN A 179 29.48 -6.90 -38.32
CA ASN A 179 30.86 -7.25 -37.99
C ASN A 179 31.44 -8.33 -38.92
N ASN A 180 30.59 -9.15 -39.54
CA ASN A 180 31.00 -10.17 -40.49
C ASN A 180 31.25 -9.62 -41.91
N TRP A 181 31.00 -8.33 -42.18
CA TRP A 181 31.26 -7.71 -43.48
C TRP A 181 32.77 -7.47 -43.69
N LYS A 182 33.31 -7.87 -44.85
CA LYS A 182 34.73 -7.64 -45.16
C LYS A 182 34.96 -6.22 -45.71
N PRO A 183 36.15 -5.60 -45.46
CA PRO A 183 36.50 -4.30 -46.01
C PRO A 183 36.40 -4.27 -47.55
N ILE A 184 35.88 -3.16 -48.09
CA ILE A 184 35.65 -2.96 -49.53
C ILE A 184 36.98 -2.93 -50.33
N GLY A 185 38.12 -2.67 -49.67
CA GLY A 185 39.43 -2.49 -50.30
C GLY A 185 40.03 -3.71 -51.01
N ASP A 186 39.58 -4.93 -50.70
CA ASP A 186 40.20 -6.18 -51.21
C ASP A 186 39.34 -6.90 -52.27
N ARG A 187 38.28 -6.29 -52.80
CA ARG A 187 37.21 -7.01 -53.52
C ARG A 187 37.06 -6.65 -55.01
N LEU A 188 36.82 -7.68 -55.82
CA LEU A 188 36.62 -7.62 -57.27
C LEU A 188 35.33 -6.88 -57.64
N MET A 189 35.32 -6.13 -58.75
CA MET A 189 34.14 -5.39 -59.22
C MET A 189 32.88 -6.26 -59.43
N ALA A 190 33.04 -7.54 -59.76
CA ALA A 190 31.91 -8.49 -59.89
C ALA A 190 31.21 -8.83 -58.55
N SER A 191 31.88 -8.60 -57.42
CA SER A 191 31.33 -8.79 -56.07
C SER A 191 30.58 -7.56 -55.55
N LEU A 192 30.68 -6.40 -56.22
CA LEU A 192 30.10 -5.15 -55.71
C LEU A 192 28.57 -5.16 -55.75
N GLN A 193 27.95 -5.75 -56.79
CA GLN A 193 26.48 -5.85 -56.88
C GLN A 193 25.92 -6.71 -55.74
N ASP A 194 26.55 -7.86 -55.45
CA ASP A 194 26.18 -8.75 -54.34
C ASP A 194 26.30 -8.04 -52.97
N GLU A 195 27.26 -7.14 -52.81
CA GLU A 195 27.40 -6.34 -51.58
C GLU A 195 26.37 -5.20 -51.49
N VAL A 196 25.94 -4.62 -52.62
CA VAL A 196 24.81 -3.68 -52.66
C VAL A 196 23.52 -4.40 -52.27
N ASP A 197 23.32 -5.61 -52.80
CA ASP A 197 22.14 -6.43 -52.50
C ASP A 197 22.13 -6.86 -51.01
N LYS A 198 23.29 -7.23 -50.44
CA LYS A 198 23.43 -7.49 -48.99
C LYS A 198 23.18 -6.25 -48.12
N THR A 199 23.69 -5.09 -48.53
CA THR A 199 23.53 -3.84 -47.78
C THR A 199 22.07 -3.35 -47.80
N THR A 200 21.38 -3.54 -48.92
CA THR A 200 19.95 -3.23 -49.05
C THR A 200 19.09 -4.19 -48.25
N ALA A 201 19.36 -5.49 -48.30
CA ALA A 201 18.69 -6.49 -47.44
C ALA A 201 18.90 -6.20 -45.94
N PHE A 202 20.13 -5.86 -45.52
CA PHE A 202 20.41 -5.49 -44.14
C PHE A 202 19.65 -4.23 -43.70
N ARG A 203 19.49 -3.24 -44.58
CA ARG A 203 18.66 -2.05 -44.30
C ARG A 203 17.20 -2.41 -44.03
N GLU A 204 16.67 -3.39 -44.77
CA GLU A 204 15.31 -3.91 -44.55
C GLU A 204 15.22 -4.69 -43.23
N GLU A 205 16.24 -5.47 -42.90
CA GLU A 205 16.33 -6.27 -41.67
C GLU A 205 16.41 -5.41 -40.40
N ILE A 206 17.12 -4.28 -40.43
CA ILE A 206 17.19 -3.34 -39.29
C ILE A 206 16.01 -2.36 -39.22
N SER A 207 15.12 -2.34 -40.22
CA SER A 207 13.95 -1.45 -40.25
C SER A 207 13.02 -1.62 -39.03
N PRO A 208 12.68 -2.85 -38.58
CA PRO A 208 11.87 -3.08 -37.39
C PRO A 208 12.47 -2.54 -36.09
N ILE A 209 13.80 -2.43 -35.99
CA ILE A 209 14.50 -1.90 -34.81
C ILE A 209 14.10 -0.44 -34.52
N ASN A 210 13.86 0.36 -35.57
CA ASN A 210 13.34 1.73 -35.40
C ASN A 210 11.97 1.76 -34.71
N LEU A 211 11.10 0.80 -35.02
CA LEU A 211 9.78 0.71 -34.39
C LEU A 211 9.89 0.31 -32.92
N LYS A 212 10.79 -0.64 -32.59
CA LYS A 212 11.08 -1.03 -31.20
C LYS A 212 11.60 0.14 -30.37
N ILE A 213 12.48 0.98 -30.92
CA ILE A 213 12.99 2.17 -30.22
C ILE A 213 11.89 3.20 -29.98
N LYS A 214 11.00 3.42 -30.95
CA LYS A 214 9.81 4.26 -30.73
C LYS A 214 8.93 3.70 -29.62
N CYS A 215 8.66 2.39 -29.63
CA CYS A 215 7.89 1.71 -28.58
C CYS A 215 8.52 1.90 -27.19
N ILE A 216 9.84 1.72 -27.05
CA ILE A 216 10.57 1.93 -25.79
C ILE A 216 10.46 3.39 -25.33
N ASN A 217 10.60 4.35 -26.23
CA ASN A 217 10.45 5.77 -25.89
C ASN A 217 9.02 6.10 -25.45
N ASP A 218 8.01 5.53 -26.11
CA ASP A 218 6.60 5.68 -25.74
C ASP A 218 6.34 5.06 -24.36
N LEU A 219 6.87 3.87 -24.07
CA LEU A 219 6.77 3.22 -22.77
C LEU A 219 7.49 4.02 -21.67
N SER A 220 8.69 4.53 -21.96
CA SER A 220 9.44 5.40 -21.05
C SER A 220 8.68 6.69 -20.73
N SER A 221 8.04 7.30 -21.73
CA SER A 221 7.21 8.50 -21.54
C SER A 221 5.98 8.24 -20.65
N GLN A 222 5.42 7.03 -20.67
CA GLN A 222 4.30 6.62 -19.82
C GLN A 222 4.67 6.45 -18.35
N LEU A 223 5.96 6.43 -18.00
CA LEU A 223 6.41 6.33 -16.60
C LEU A 223 6.28 7.67 -15.87
N SER A 224 6.45 8.80 -16.57
CA SER A 224 6.41 10.14 -15.96
C SER A 224 5.06 10.50 -15.33
N PRO A 225 3.89 10.23 -15.97
CA PRO A 225 2.58 10.44 -15.36
C PRO A 225 2.30 9.63 -14.09
N LEU A 226 3.08 8.58 -13.83
CA LEU A 226 2.97 7.72 -12.65
C LEU A 226 3.92 8.14 -11.52
N ASP A 227 4.59 9.30 -11.66
CA ASP A 227 5.71 9.73 -10.81
C ASP A 227 6.79 8.64 -10.68
N LEU A 228 6.91 7.79 -11.70
CA LEU A 228 7.85 6.69 -11.72
C LEU A 228 9.14 7.16 -12.38
N HIS A 229 10.20 7.22 -11.58
CA HIS A 229 11.53 7.51 -12.07
C HIS A 229 12.30 6.20 -12.29
N PRO A 230 12.68 5.87 -13.54
CA PRO A 230 13.51 4.71 -13.81
C PRO A 230 14.78 4.74 -12.96
N SER A 231 15.19 3.59 -12.44
CA SER A 231 16.44 3.49 -11.70
C SER A 231 17.63 3.83 -12.61
N LEU A 232 18.74 4.25 -12.01
CA LEU A 232 19.98 4.53 -12.75
C LEU A 232 20.43 3.35 -13.63
N LYS A 233 20.10 2.12 -13.23
CA LYS A 233 20.39 0.91 -14.01
C LYS A 233 19.58 0.90 -15.31
N ILE A 234 18.26 1.12 -15.23
CA ILE A 234 17.38 1.13 -16.40
C ILE A 234 17.75 2.28 -17.34
N SER A 235 17.98 3.48 -16.80
CA SER A 235 18.38 4.63 -17.62
C SER A 235 19.68 4.39 -18.38
N ARG A 236 20.70 3.80 -17.73
CA ARG A 236 21.96 3.45 -18.39
C ARG A 236 21.77 2.40 -19.49
N GLN A 237 20.90 1.42 -19.28
CA GLN A 237 20.60 0.41 -20.30
C GLN A 237 19.88 1.04 -21.50
N LEU A 238 18.95 1.97 -21.28
CA LEU A 238 18.29 2.71 -22.37
C LEU A 238 19.29 3.56 -23.17
N ASP A 239 20.20 4.25 -22.49
CA ASP A 239 21.24 5.05 -23.14
C ASP A 239 22.18 4.18 -23.98
N ASP A 240 22.58 3.02 -23.46
CA ASP A 240 23.42 2.05 -24.19
C ASP A 240 22.75 1.53 -25.47
N LEU A 241 21.49 1.09 -25.37
CA LEU A 241 20.70 0.62 -26.51
C LEU A 241 20.56 1.71 -27.58
N ASN A 242 20.28 2.96 -27.17
CA ASN A 242 20.19 4.09 -28.08
C ASN A 242 21.53 4.42 -28.76
N MET A 243 22.65 4.30 -28.05
CA MET A 243 23.98 4.54 -28.62
C MET A 243 24.36 3.45 -29.62
N ARG A 244 24.11 2.18 -29.29
CA ARG A 244 24.36 1.04 -30.18
C ARG A 244 23.53 1.12 -31.46
N TRP A 245 22.26 1.51 -31.33
CA TRP A 245 21.42 1.78 -32.49
C TRP A 245 21.98 2.90 -33.39
N LYS A 246 22.37 4.04 -32.80
CA LYS A 246 22.98 5.15 -33.56
C LYS A 246 24.26 4.75 -34.30
N LEU A 247 25.00 3.77 -33.79
CA LEU A 247 26.18 3.25 -34.46
C LEU A 247 25.82 2.39 -35.67
N LEU A 248 24.68 1.68 -35.66
CA LEU A 248 24.20 0.81 -36.74
C LEU A 248 23.50 1.55 -37.89
N GLN A 249 22.94 2.73 -37.63
CA GLN A 249 22.36 3.61 -38.67
C GLN A 249 23.43 4.08 -39.67
#